data_AF-A0A077MFR9-F1
#
_entry.id   AF-A0A077MFR9-F1
#
_cell.length_a   1.000
_cell.length_b   1.000
_cell.length_c   1.000
_cell.angle_alpha   90.00
_cell.angle_beta   90.00
_cell.angle_gamma   90.00
#
_symmetry.space_group_name_H-M   'P 1'
#
loop_
_entity.id
_entity.type
_entity.pdbx_description
1 polymer ?
#
loop_
_entity_poly.entity_id
_entity_poly.type
_entity_poly.pdbx_seq_one_letter_code
_entity_poly.pdbx_strand_id
1 'polypeptide(L)'
;MGSPWRDLPEAFGAYQSVWQKHRLWSTDGTYARMFDAVREQAGLDQDDVESVLSIDSTVVRAYQHAAGARQDSVVSDAAQDTGGSVELQEFSGRARGAA
;
A
#
# COMPACT_ATOMS: atom_id res chain seq x y z
N MET A 1 17.13 -4.76 0.20
CA MET A 1 16.88 -3.52 -0.58
C MET A 1 15.38 -3.41 -0.76
N GLY A 2 14.73 -2.45 -0.11
CA GLY A 2 13.30 -2.24 -0.25
C GLY A 2 13.03 -1.32 -1.43
N SER A 3 12.10 -1.69 -2.32
CA SER A 3 11.59 -0.75 -3.32
C SER A 3 10.73 0.29 -2.60
N PRO A 4 11.09 1.59 -2.64
CA PRO A 4 10.30 2.60 -1.96
C PRO A 4 8.95 2.74 -2.66
N TRP A 5 7.88 2.96 -1.88
CA TRP A 5 6.51 3.13 -2.41
C TRP A 5 6.41 4.22 -3.50
N ARG A 6 7.34 5.16 -3.52
CA ARG A 6 7.41 6.23 -4.52
C ARG A 6 7.81 5.76 -5.92
N ASP A 7 8.45 4.60 -6.03
CA ASP A 7 8.94 4.05 -7.29
C ASP A 7 7.98 3.00 -7.89
N LEU A 8 6.68 3.14 -7.59
CA LEU A 8 5.63 2.26 -8.14
C LEU A 8 5.52 2.46 -9.66
N PRO A 9 5.46 1.38 -10.46
CA PRO A 9 5.20 1.49 -11.90
C PRO A 9 3.88 2.22 -12.18
N GLU A 10 3.85 2.99 -13.27
CA GLU A 10 2.70 3.82 -13.65
C GLU A 10 1.39 3.03 -13.78
N ALA A 11 1.47 1.75 -14.15
CA ALA A 11 0.32 0.85 -14.26
C ALA A 11 -0.51 0.72 -12.95
N PHE A 12 0.09 1.01 -11.78
CA PHE A 12 -0.60 0.98 -10.49
C PHE A 12 -1.22 2.33 -10.09
N GLY A 13 -0.96 3.40 -10.85
CA GLY A 13 -1.42 4.74 -10.57
C GLY A 13 -0.68 5.43 -9.43
N ALA A 14 -1.31 6.46 -8.85
CA ALA A 14 -0.70 7.27 -7.81
C ALA A 14 -0.38 6.46 -6.55
N TYR A 15 0.88 6.49 -6.11
CA TYR A 15 1.34 5.69 -4.97
C TYR A 15 0.58 5.97 -3.67
N GLN A 16 0.06 7.19 -3.47
CA GLN A 16 -0.73 7.56 -2.30
C GLN A 16 -2.04 6.78 -2.20
N SER A 17 -2.73 6.60 -3.34
CA SER A 17 -3.96 5.81 -3.41
C SER A 17 -3.69 4.33 -3.15
N VAL A 18 -2.58 3.81 -3.70
CA VAL A 18 -2.13 2.44 -3.45
C VAL A 18 -1.80 2.23 -1.97
N TRP A 19 -1.06 3.16 -1.37
CA TRP A 19 -0.71 3.10 0.05
C TRP A 19 -1.93 3.19 0.96
N GLN A 20 -2.88 4.09 0.67
CA GLN A 20 -4.10 4.23 1.47
C GLN A 20 -4.94 2.94 1.42
N LYS A 21 -5.06 2.33 0.24
CA LYS A 21 -5.76 1.07 0.05
C LYS A 21 -5.05 -0.07 0.78
N HIS A 22 -3.72 -0.15 0.66
CA HIS A 22 -2.91 -1.11 1.39
C HIS A 22 -3.12 -0.98 2.90
N ARG A 23 -3.02 0.23 3.45
CA ARG A 23 -3.25 0.50 4.88
C ARG A 23 -4.64 0.06 5.33
N LEU A 24 -5.68 0.40 4.57
CA LEU A 24 -7.04 0.01 4.89
C LEU A 24 -7.16 -1.53 4.94
N TRP A 25 -6.71 -2.20 3.88
CA TRP A 25 -6.80 -3.65 3.74
C TRP A 25 -5.97 -4.44 4.76
N SER A 26 -4.84 -3.88 5.19
CA SER A 26 -4.03 -4.42 6.28
C SER A 26 -4.73 -4.37 7.63
N THR A 27 -5.69 -3.47 7.82
CA THR A 27 -6.35 -3.27 9.12
C THR A 27 -7.78 -3.78 9.18
N ASP A 28 -8.48 -3.84 8.04
CA ASP A 28 -9.90 -4.21 7.97
C ASP A 28 -10.14 -5.71 7.67
N GLY A 29 -9.07 -6.51 7.59
CA GLY A 29 -9.14 -7.94 7.33
C GLY A 29 -9.41 -8.31 5.86
N THR A 30 -9.34 -7.36 4.93
CA THR A 30 -9.53 -7.64 3.50
C THR A 30 -8.49 -8.62 2.97
N TYR A 31 -7.23 -8.50 3.37
CA TYR A 31 -6.21 -9.47 2.94
C TYR A 31 -6.50 -10.90 3.43
N ALA A 32 -6.99 -11.06 4.66
CA ALA A 32 -7.36 -12.38 5.19
C ALA A 32 -8.47 -13.01 4.34
N ARG A 33 -9.54 -12.25 4.04
CA ARG A 33 -10.64 -12.73 3.19
C ARG A 33 -10.20 -13.08 1.78
N MET A 34 -9.31 -12.28 1.18
CA MET A 34 -8.75 -12.58 -0.14
C MET A 34 -7.94 -13.88 -0.11
N PHE A 35 -7.13 -14.05 0.94
CA PHE A 35 -6.33 -15.25 1.12
C PHE A 35 -7.22 -16.50 1.28
N ASP A 36 -8.24 -16.44 2.14
CA ASP A 36 -9.19 -17.54 2.33
C ASP A 36 -9.89 -17.93 1.03
N ALA A 37 -10.35 -16.94 0.24
CA ALA A 37 -10.98 -17.20 -1.05
C ALA A 37 -10.03 -17.88 -2.06
N VAL A 38 -8.76 -17.47 -2.10
CA VAL A 38 -7.75 -18.11 -2.95
C VAL A 38 -7.46 -19.53 -2.50
N ARG A 39 -7.35 -19.77 -1.18
CA ARG A 39 -7.14 -21.11 -0.61
C ARG A 39 -8.27 -22.05 -0.95
N GLU A 40 -9.51 -21.61 -0.76
CA GLU A 40 -10.71 -22.39 -1.09
C GLU A 40 -10.74 -22.74 -2.57
N GLN A 41 -10.50 -21.75 -3.44
CA GLN A 41 -10.48 -21.95 -4.89
C GLN A 41 -9.36 -22.91 -5.35
N ALA A 42 -8.23 -22.90 -4.65
CA ALA A 42 -7.09 -23.77 -4.93
C ALA A 42 -7.19 -25.15 -4.26
N GLY A 43 -8.17 -25.36 -3.36
CA GLY A 43 -8.32 -26.61 -2.61
C GLY A 43 -7.19 -26.89 -1.63
N LEU A 44 -6.49 -25.84 -1.16
CA LEU A 44 -5.35 -25.97 -0.26
C LEU A 44 -5.82 -26.12 1.18
N ASP A 45 -5.33 -27.13 1.87
CA ASP A 45 -5.55 -27.28 3.31
C ASP A 45 -4.57 -26.42 4.13
N GLN A 46 -4.54 -26.62 5.44
CA GLN A 46 -3.60 -25.90 6.30
C GLN A 46 -2.17 -26.38 6.13
N ASP A 47 -1.96 -27.68 5.94
CA ASP A 47 -0.62 -28.26 5.84
C ASP A 47 0.04 -27.87 4.51
N ASP A 48 -0.73 -27.78 3.42
CA ASP A 48 -0.28 -27.28 2.13
C ASP A 48 0.22 -25.82 2.21
N VAL A 49 -0.53 -24.97 2.91
CA VAL A 49 -0.19 -23.55 3.07
C VAL A 49 1.04 -23.38 3.95
N GLU A 50 1.13 -24.10 5.07
CA GLU A 50 2.30 -24.08 5.94
C GLU A 50 3.55 -24.61 5.20
N SER A 51 3.39 -25.61 4.34
CA SER A 51 4.47 -26.13 3.50
C SER A 51 5.02 -25.06 2.55
N VAL A 52 4.14 -24.36 1.80
CA VAL A 52 4.55 -23.27 0.90
C VAL A 52 5.20 -22.13 1.68
N LEU A 53 4.58 -21.70 2.79
CA LEU A 53 5.10 -20.61 3.61
C LEU A 53 6.46 -20.96 4.21
N SER A 54 6.67 -22.20 4.65
CA SER A 54 7.95 -22.65 5.22
C SER A 54 9.06 -22.69 4.18
N ILE A 55 8.76 -22.97 2.92
CA ILE A 55 9.76 -23.03 1.85
C ILE A 55 10.22 -21.59 1.47
N ASP A 56 9.33 -20.60 1.52
CA ASP A 56 9.58 -19.23 1.05
C ASP A 56 9.84 -18.18 2.16
N SER A 57 9.81 -18.57 3.44
CA SER A 57 9.98 -17.61 4.55
C SER A 57 11.43 -17.15 4.71
N THR A 58 11.77 -15.99 4.13
CA THR A 58 12.98 -15.22 4.50
C THR A 58 12.59 -14.06 5.42
N VAL A 59 12.95 -14.15 6.71
CA VAL A 59 12.73 -13.06 7.65
C VAL A 59 13.76 -11.96 7.39
N VAL A 60 13.35 -10.89 6.70
CA VAL A 60 14.19 -9.71 6.47
C VAL A 60 13.98 -8.70 7.59
N ARG A 61 15.05 -8.37 8.33
CA ARG A 61 15.03 -7.29 9.32
C ARG A 61 14.73 -5.95 8.62
N ALA A 62 13.69 -5.26 9.08
CA ALA A 62 13.39 -3.91 8.61
C ALA A 62 14.56 -2.96 8.94
N TYR A 63 14.96 -2.13 7.97
CA TYR A 63 15.96 -1.07 8.19
C TYR A 63 15.39 0.00 9.12
N GLN A 64 16.25 0.68 9.90
CA GLN A 64 15.82 1.72 10.85
C GLN A 64 14.93 2.83 10.24
N HIS A 65 15.03 3.08 8.94
CA HIS A 65 14.19 4.04 8.22
C HIS A 65 12.72 3.59 8.04
N ALA A 66 12.42 2.30 8.27
CA ALA A 66 11.06 1.78 8.31
C ALA A 66 10.38 2.01 9.68
N ALA A 67 11.12 2.42 10.71
CA ALA A 67 10.63 2.57 12.09
C ALA A 67 9.83 3.87 12.33
N GLY A 68 9.30 4.51 11.28
CA GLY A 68 8.62 5.81 11.37
C GLY A 68 7.10 5.75 11.56
N ALA A 69 6.49 4.56 11.67
CA ALA A 69 5.06 4.46 11.89
C ALA A 69 4.68 5.01 13.27
N ARG A 70 3.84 6.05 13.31
CA ARG A 70 3.36 6.67 14.56
C ARG A 70 2.55 5.67 15.41
N GLN A 71 2.84 5.62 16.70
CA GLN A 71 2.20 4.71 17.68
C GLN A 71 1.08 5.38 18.50
N ASP A 72 0.52 6.47 18.02
CA ASP A 72 -0.60 7.19 18.63
C ASP A 72 -1.93 6.78 17.98
N SER A 73 -2.35 5.55 18.29
CA SER A 73 -3.76 5.17 18.17
C SER A 73 -4.50 5.67 19.40
N VAL A 74 -5.05 6.88 19.37
CA VAL A 74 -6.39 7.29 19.86
C VAL A 74 -6.59 8.77 19.45
N VAL A 75 -7.36 8.97 18.37
CA VAL A 75 -8.05 10.21 17.97
C VAL A 75 -7.25 11.52 18.02
N SER A 76 -6.68 11.95 16.89
CA SER A 76 -6.66 13.38 16.50
C SER A 76 -6.32 13.57 15.01
N ASP A 77 -7.26 14.27 14.37
CA ASP A 77 -7.24 15.02 13.10
C ASP A 77 -6.51 14.50 11.86
N ALA A 78 -7.28 14.40 10.77
CA ALA A 78 -6.82 14.04 9.43
C ALA A 78 -6.30 15.29 8.69
N ALA A 79 -5.20 15.88 9.14
CA ALA A 79 -4.68 17.09 8.47
C ALA A 79 -3.19 17.38 8.62
N GLN A 80 -2.36 16.43 9.09
CA GLN A 80 -0.93 16.70 9.26
C GLN A 80 -0.09 15.91 8.24
N ASP A 81 -0.01 16.55 7.07
CA ASP A 81 1.22 16.81 6.33
C ASP A 81 2.16 15.62 6.04
N THR A 82 1.97 14.99 4.87
CA THR A 82 3.06 14.31 4.13
C THR A 82 3.31 15.04 2.80
N GLY A 83 2.96 16.33 2.75
CA GLY A 83 2.95 17.15 1.55
C GLY A 83 3.83 18.37 1.75
N GLY A 84 5.14 18.16 1.80
CA GLY A 84 6.09 19.27 1.68
C GLY A 84 5.74 20.13 0.48
N SER A 85 5.66 21.44 0.71
CA SER A 85 5.30 22.46 -0.28
C SER A 85 6.28 22.49 -1.45
N VAL A 86 5.96 21.79 -2.52
CA VAL A 86 6.48 22.09 -3.85
C VAL A 86 5.30 22.30 -4.79
N GLU A 87 4.88 23.57 -4.79
CA GLU A 87 4.22 24.33 -5.85
C GLU A 87 3.97 23.56 -7.17
N LEU A 88 2.69 23.34 -7.48
CA LEU A 88 2.21 23.15 -8.84
C LEU A 88 1.15 24.22 -9.12
N GLN A 89 1.59 25.48 -9.13
CA GLN A 89 0.92 26.45 -9.97
C GLN A 89 1.30 26.15 -11.43
N GLU A 90 0.29 26.24 -12.29
CA GLU A 90 0.41 26.42 -13.75
C GLU A 90 0.48 25.15 -14.63
N PHE A 91 -0.68 24.50 -14.78
CA PHE A 91 -1.11 24.02 -16.11
C PHE A 91 -2.54 24.49 -16.39
N SER A 92 -2.70 25.78 -16.68
CA SER A 92 -3.87 26.24 -17.45
C SER A 92 -3.61 25.86 -18.91
N GLY A 93 -4.15 24.72 -19.31
CA GLY A 93 -4.10 24.24 -20.67
C GLY A 93 -5.39 23.52 -21.02
N ARG A 94 -6.47 24.26 -21.31
CA ARG A 94 -7.54 23.73 -22.15
C ARG A 94 -8.17 24.78 -23.04
N ALA A 95 -7.87 24.63 -24.33
CA ALA A 95 -8.57 25.25 -25.45
C ALA A 95 -10.05 24.82 -25.54
N ARG A 96 -10.89 25.76 -25.97
CA ARG A 96 -12.11 25.66 -26.83
C ARG A 96 -12.77 27.06 -26.81
N GLY A 97 -13.18 27.71 -27.90
CA GLY A 97 -13.23 27.42 -29.32
C GLY A 97 -13.94 28.57 -30.05
N ALA A 98 -14.25 28.33 -31.34
CA ALA A 98 -15.21 29.03 -32.19
C ALA A 98 -14.89 30.44 -32.69
N ALA A 99 -14.62 30.54 -34.00
CA ALA A 99 -15.45 31.24 -34.98
C ALA A 99 -15.17 30.68 -36.38
#